data_AF-A0A140B473-F1
#
_entry.id   AF-A0A140B473-F1
#
_cell.length_a   1.000
_cell.length_b   1.000
_cell.length_c   1.000
_cell.angle_alpha   90.00
_cell.angle_beta   90.00
_cell.angle_gamma   90.00
#
_symmetry.space_group_name_H-M   'P 1'
#
loop_
_entity.id
_entity.type
_entity.pdbx_description
1 polymer ?
#
loop_
_entity_poly.entity_id
_entity_poly.type
_entity_poly.pdbx_seq_one_letter_code
_entity_poly.pdbx_strand_id
1 'polypeptide(L)' 'MEENLEIKVKNNLRHIRMTEYEEEPKEFADRLKVKLKTYYVWESGAALPSSKKIFKIAKILNKKVDEIWWLE' A
#
# COMPACT_ATOMS: atom_id res chain seq x y z
N MET A 1 17.57 17.28 -24.56
CA MET A 1 16.54 16.22 -24.60
C MET A 1 16.34 15.83 -23.15
N GLU A 2 15.26 16.29 -22.51
CA GLU A 2 14.92 15.80 -21.18
C GLU A 2 14.42 14.37 -21.33
N GLU A 3 15.17 13.44 -20.78
CA GLU A 3 14.77 12.05 -20.65
C GLU A 3 13.59 12.04 -19.67
N ASN A 4 12.37 11.83 -20.20
CA ASN A 4 11.17 11.64 -19.40
C ASN A 4 11.29 10.31 -18.65
N LEU A 5 11.96 10.32 -17.50
CA LEU A 5 11.92 9.22 -16.55
C LEU A 5 10.51 9.13 -15.98
N GLU A 6 9.75 8.12 -16.41
CA GLU A 6 8.45 7.79 -15.83
C GLU A 6 8.67 7.33 -14.38
N ILE A 7 8.49 8.24 -13.43
CA ILE A 7 8.59 7.92 -12.00
C ILE A 7 7.43 7.00 -11.62
N LYS A 8 7.73 5.79 -11.16
CA LYS A 8 6.73 4.80 -10.77
C LYS A 8 6.62 4.69 -9.26
N VAL A 9 5.40 4.63 -8.76
CA VAL A 9 5.17 4.36 -7.33
C VAL A 9 5.10 2.85 -7.12
N LYS A 10 6.03 2.32 -6.32
CA LYS A 10 5.99 0.92 -5.85
C LYS A 10 5.12 0.80 -4.61
N ASN A 11 4.66 -0.42 -4.33
CA ASN A 11 3.90 -0.74 -3.13
C ASN A 11 4.42 -2.02 -2.46
N ASN A 12 4.41 -2.05 -1.13
CA ASN A 12 4.89 -3.16 -0.31
C ASN A 12 3.77 -3.92 0.41
N LEU A 13 2.49 -3.60 0.15
CA LEU A 13 1.38 -4.08 0.96
C LEU A 13 1.33 -5.61 1.02
N ARG A 14 1.59 -6.29 -0.10
CA ARG A 14 1.59 -7.75 -0.16
C ARG A 14 2.65 -8.36 0.72
N HIS A 15 3.87 -7.82 0.69
CA HIS A 15 4.98 -8.33 1.51
C HIS A 15 4.67 -8.13 2.98
N ILE A 16 4.23 -6.92 3.37
CA ILE A 16 3.85 -6.61 4.76
C ILE A 16 2.76 -7.58 5.24
N ARG A 17 1.68 -7.74 4.46
CA ARG A 17 0.58 -8.66 4.80
C ARG A 17 1.07 -10.10 5.00
N MET A 18 1.87 -10.62 4.08
CA MET A 18 2.28 -12.02 4.08
C MET A 18 3.38 -12.35 5.09
N THR A 19 4.26 -11.40 5.42
CA THR A 19 5.47 -11.68 6.22
C THR A 19 5.42 -11.13 7.64
N GLU A 20 4.75 -9.99 7.85
CA GLU A 20 4.69 -9.35 9.17
C GLU A 20 3.39 -9.66 9.90
N TYR A 21 2.29 -9.83 9.15
CA TYR A 21 0.97 -10.07 9.72
C TYR A 21 0.47 -11.50 9.51
N GLU A 22 0.97 -12.19 8.48
CA GLU A 22 0.55 -13.55 8.09
C GLU A 22 -0.98 -13.65 7.91
N GLU A 23 -1.57 -12.60 7.34
CA GLU A 23 -3.02 -12.46 7.20
C GLU A 23 -3.52 -12.76 5.79
N GLU A 24 -4.70 -13.35 5.71
CA GLU A 24 -5.44 -13.44 4.45
C GLU A 24 -5.89 -12.03 4.00
N PRO A 25 -6.06 -11.77 2.69
CA PRO A 25 -6.40 -10.44 2.18
C PRO A 25 -7.62 -9.79 2.86
N LYS A 26 -8.61 -10.60 3.28
CA LYS A 26 -9.80 -10.10 3.97
C LYS A 26 -9.49 -9.57 5.38
N GLU A 27 -8.67 -10.29 6.14
CA GLU A 27 -8.28 -9.94 7.51
C GLU A 27 -7.45 -8.65 7.50
N PHE A 28 -6.50 -8.57 6.59
CA PHE A 28 -5.66 -7.39 6.42
C PHE A 28 -6.47 -6.18 5.94
N ALA A 29 -7.44 -6.37 5.04
CA ALA A 29 -8.36 -5.30 4.64
C ALA A 29 -9.19 -4.76 5.83
N ASP A 30 -9.66 -5.66 6.71
CA ASP A 30 -10.40 -5.29 7.92
C ASP A 30 -9.51 -4.53 8.92
N ARG A 31 -8.26 -4.96 9.09
CA ARG A 31 -7.22 -4.25 9.88
C ARG A 31 -7.00 -2.83 9.36
N LEU A 32 -6.90 -2.66 8.04
CA LEU A 32 -6.80 -1.35 7.39
C LEU A 32 -8.11 -0.55 7.40
N LYS A 33 -9.21 -1.15 7.87
CA LYS A 33 -10.56 -0.58 7.91
C LYS A 33 -11.07 -0.18 6.53
N VAL A 34 -10.87 -1.05 5.54
CA VAL A 34 -11.28 -0.87 4.14
C VAL A 34 -11.96 -2.11 3.59
N LYS A 35 -12.70 -1.95 2.49
CA LYS A 35 -13.31 -3.09 1.80
C LYS A 35 -12.22 -3.93 1.11
N LEU A 36 -12.38 -5.25 1.09
CA LEU A 36 -11.47 -6.17 0.41
C LEU A 36 -11.17 -5.78 -1.04
N LYS A 37 -12.20 -5.39 -1.81
CA LYS A 37 -12.01 -4.91 -3.19
C LYS A 37 -11.09 -3.70 -3.27
N THR A 38 -11.21 -2.77 -2.33
CA THR A 38 -10.34 -1.59 -2.25
C THR A 38 -8.91 -2.00 -1.92
N TYR A 39 -8.74 -2.93 -0.98
CA TYR A 39 -7.43 -3.47 -0.63
C TYR A 39 -6.73 -4.12 -1.83
N TYR A 40 -7.41 -5.00 -2.58
CA TYR A 40 -6.82 -5.66 -3.75
C TYR A 40 -6.31 -4.69 -4.82
N VAL A 41 -7.04 -3.60 -5.07
CA VAL A 41 -6.61 -2.56 -6.02
C VAL A 41 -5.30 -1.90 -5.57
N TRP A 42 -5.13 -1.72 -4.26
CA TRP A 42 -3.89 -1.13 -3.71
C TRP A 42 -2.74 -2.13 -3.67
N GLU A 43 -2.99 -3.37 -3.25
CA GLU A 43 -1.96 -4.42 -3.19
C GLU A 43 -1.43 -4.77 -4.58
N SER A 44 -2.29 -4.80 -5.59
CA SER A 44 -1.89 -5.01 -6.99
C SER A 44 -1.17 -3.81 -7.62
N GLY A 45 -1.15 -2.65 -6.95
CA GLY A 45 -0.61 -1.41 -7.50
C GLY A 45 -1.47 -0.77 -8.59
N ALA A 46 -2.68 -1.28 -8.85
CA ALA A 46 -3.58 -0.75 -9.88
C ALA A 46 -4.07 0.67 -9.56
N ALA A 47 -4.14 1.05 -8.29
CA ALA A 47 -4.32 2.44 -7.88
C ALA A 47 -3.68 2.71 -6.51
N LEU A 48 -3.36 3.98 -6.25
CA LEU A 48 -2.94 4.42 -4.93
C LEU A 48 -4.13 4.84 -4.06
N PRO A 49 -4.03 4.69 -2.74
CA PRO A 49 -4.95 5.36 -1.83
C PRO A 49 -4.80 6.89 -1.96
N SER A 50 -5.83 7.64 -1.57
CA SER A 50 -5.68 9.09 -1.44
C SER A 50 -4.63 9.44 -0.38
N SER A 51 -4.03 10.63 -0.45
CA SER A 51 -2.97 11.06 0.49
C SER A 51 -3.37 10.88 1.95
N LYS A 52 -4.61 11.26 2.33
CA LYS A 52 -5.13 11.05 3.70
C LYS A 52 -5.18 9.57 4.10
N LYS A 53 -5.52 8.67 3.17
CA LYS A 53 -5.57 7.22 3.41
C LYS A 53 -4.18 6.62 3.53
N ILE A 54 -3.21 7.06 2.72
CA ILE A 54 -1.81 6.63 2.82
C ILE A 54 -1.28 6.86 4.24
N PHE A 55 -1.41 8.07 4.78
CA PHE A 55 -0.96 8.36 6.15
C PHE A 55 -1.74 7.57 7.22
N LYS A 56 -3.04 7.35 7.01
CA LYS A 56 -3.84 6.54 7.95
C LYS A 56 -3.37 5.08 7.97
N ILE A 57 -3.08 4.50 6.81
CA ILE A 57 -2.58 3.12 6.68
C ILE A 57 -1.21 3.01 7.31
N ALA A 58 -0.30 3.95 7.02
CA ALA A 58 1.03 4.02 7.63
C ALA A 58 0.94 4.01 9.18
N LYS A 59 0.02 4.81 9.76
CA LYS A 59 -0.23 4.82 11.20
C LYS A 59 -0.78 3.49 11.73
N ILE A 60 -1.69 2.82 11.01
CA ILE A 60 -2.24 1.51 11.40
C ILE A 60 -1.15 0.44 11.41
N LEU A 61 -0.26 0.47 10.42
CA LEU A 61 0.83 -0.49 10.27
C LEU A 61 2.07 -0.14 11.10
N ASN A 62 2.04 0.99 11.81
CA ASN A 62 3.18 1.54 12.55
C ASN A 62 4.46 1.64 11.69
N LYS A 63 4.31 2.16 10.47
CA LYS A 63 5.38 2.35 9.48
C LYS A 63 5.37 3.76 8.93
N LYS A 64 6.50 4.19 8.38
CA LYS A 64 6.57 5.35 7.51
C LYS A 64 5.91 5.07 6.17
N VAL A 65 5.54 6.14 5.46
CA VAL A 65 4.89 6.01 4.15
C VAL A 65 5.81 5.35 3.13
N ASP A 66 7.09 5.71 3.13
CA ASP A 66 8.13 5.20 2.21
C ASP A 66 8.49 3.73 2.41
N GLU A 67 8.23 3.17 3.60
CA GLU A 67 8.33 1.72 3.85
C GLU A 67 7.19 0.92 3.19
N ILE A 68 6.11 1.60 2.81
CA ILE A 68 4.92 0.98 2.19
C ILE A 68 4.82 1.38 0.71
N TRP A 69 5.08 2.64 0.36
CA TRP A 69 5.03 3.18 -1.00
C TRP A 69 6.17 4.17 -1.25
N TRP A 70 6.98 3.94 -2.28
CA TRP A 70 8.11 4.78 -2.64
C TRP A 70 8.18 5.01 -4.15
N LEU A 71 8.91 6.04 -4.55
CA LEU A 71 9.21 6.34 -5.95
C LEU A 71 10.43 5.53 -6.39
N GLU A 72 10.30 4.83 -7.51
CA GLU A 72 11.40 4.22 -8.27
C GLU A 72 11.85 5.17 -9.40
#